data_AF-A0AA91PA25-F1
#
_entry.id   AF-A0AA91PA25-F1
#
_cell.length_a   1.000
_cell.length_b   1.000
_cell.length_c   1.000
_cell.angle_alpha   90.00
_cell.angle_beta   90.00
_cell.angle_gamma   90.00
#
_symmetry.space_group_name_H-M   'P 1'
#
loop_
_entity.id
_entity.type
_entity.pdbx_description
1 polymer ?
#
loop_
_entity_poly.entity_id
_entity_poly.type
_entity_poly.pdbx_seq_one_letter_code
_entity_poly.pdbx_strand_id
1 'polypeptide(L)'
;MRSDDDSWDITTSVGSTALFVATARALEAQKPDPLVVDPYAEMFSRAVGGDWAGVLDGDRPDHDLKTAEFGAHFVNFQAARTRYFDDY
;
A
#
# COMPACT_ATOMS: atom_id res chain seq x y z
N MET A 1 19.25 4.19 -15.11
CA MET A 1 18.29 4.64 -16.13
C MET A 1 17.42 3.45 -16.47
N ARG A 2 16.08 3.59 -16.52
CA ARG A 2 15.20 2.50 -16.97
C ARG A 2 15.19 2.43 -18.49
N SER A 3 15.00 1.25 -19.05
CA SER A 3 14.81 1.02 -20.48
C SER A 3 13.53 0.24 -20.74
N ASP A 4 13.01 0.31 -21.97
CA ASP A 4 11.76 -0.34 -22.36
C ASP A 4 11.80 -1.88 -22.22
N ASP A 5 12.99 -2.51 -22.18
CA ASP A 5 13.18 -3.94 -21.98
C ASP A 5 13.26 -4.38 -20.48
N ASP A 6 13.04 -3.46 -19.52
CA ASP A 6 12.98 -3.83 -18.10
C ASP A 6 11.74 -4.69 -17.80
N SER A 7 11.93 -5.99 -17.56
CA SER A 7 10.85 -6.86 -17.05
C SER A 7 10.85 -6.94 -15.52
N TRP A 8 9.66 -6.88 -14.93
CA TRP A 8 9.41 -7.07 -13.50
C TRP A 8 8.05 -7.74 -13.33
N ASP A 9 7.94 -8.58 -12.31
CA ASP A 9 6.65 -9.11 -11.88
C ASP A 9 6.03 -8.20 -10.81
N ILE A 10 4.79 -8.50 -10.41
CA ILE A 10 4.06 -7.69 -9.44
C ILE A 10 4.76 -7.64 -8.08
N THR A 11 5.66 -8.57 -7.77
CA THR A 11 6.37 -8.67 -6.48
C THR A 11 7.79 -8.15 -6.51
N THR A 12 8.27 -7.60 -7.62
CA THR A 12 9.67 -7.15 -7.79
C THR A 12 9.77 -5.72 -8.31
N SER A 13 10.83 -5.00 -7.94
CA SER A 13 11.15 -3.65 -8.44
C SER A 13 10.00 -2.64 -8.32
N VAL A 14 9.38 -2.25 -9.44
CA VAL A 14 8.23 -1.34 -9.46
C VAL A 14 7.00 -2.02 -8.91
N GLY A 15 6.81 -3.31 -9.19
CA GLY A 15 5.71 -4.10 -8.68
C GLY A 15 5.69 -4.11 -7.15
N SER A 16 6.81 -4.40 -6.51
CA SER A 16 6.90 -4.39 -5.04
C SER A 16 6.60 -3.00 -4.45
N THR A 17 7.13 -1.94 -5.08
CA THR A 17 6.85 -0.56 -4.65
C THR A 17 5.36 -0.21 -4.83
N ALA A 18 4.75 -0.64 -5.94
CA ALA A 18 3.34 -0.45 -6.22
C ALA A 18 2.44 -1.19 -5.21
N LEU A 19 2.78 -2.42 -4.85
CA LEU A 19 2.09 -3.18 -3.80
C LEU A 19 2.22 -2.53 -2.43
N PHE A 20 3.41 -2.01 -2.11
CA PHE A 20 3.65 -1.35 -0.83
C PHE A 20 2.75 -0.11 -0.67
N VAL A 21 2.66 0.73 -1.71
CA VAL A 21 1.79 1.91 -1.67
C VAL A 21 0.30 1.57 -1.76
N ALA A 22 -0.09 0.52 -2.48
CA ALA A 22 -1.48 0.07 -2.54
C ALA A 22 -1.93 -0.48 -1.18
N THR A 23 -1.11 -1.33 -0.55
CA THR A 23 -1.37 -1.87 0.79
C THR A 23 -1.46 -0.75 1.83
N ALA A 24 -0.63 0.29 1.72
CA ALA A 24 -0.74 1.47 2.57
C ALA A 24 -2.09 2.21 2.40
N ARG A 25 -2.61 2.34 1.17
CA ARG A 25 -3.95 2.92 0.94
C ARG A 25 -5.08 2.03 1.48
N ALA A 26 -4.93 0.71 1.39
CA ALA A 26 -5.88 -0.22 2.00
C ALA A 26 -5.88 -0.10 3.53
N LEU A 27 -4.71 0.03 4.16
CA LEU A 27 -4.60 0.28 5.61
C LEU A 27 -5.20 1.63 6.01
N GLU A 28 -5.05 2.68 5.20
CA GLU A 28 -5.72 3.96 5.42
C GLU A 28 -7.24 3.76 5.47
N ALA A 29 -7.81 3.07 4.49
CA ALA A 29 -9.24 2.82 4.40
C ALA A 29 -9.82 2.01 5.58
N GLN A 30 -9.00 1.25 6.31
CA GLN A 30 -9.40 0.50 7.51
C GLN A 30 -9.45 1.34 8.78
N LYS A 31 -8.99 2.59 8.76
CA LYS A 31 -9.07 3.47 9.93
C LYS A 31 -10.52 3.80 10.28
N PRO A 32 -10.82 4.13 11.55
CA PRO A 32 -12.16 4.57 11.96
C PRO A 32 -12.62 5.85 11.25
N ASP A 33 -11.68 6.72 10.89
CA ASP A 33 -11.92 8.00 10.19
C ASP A 33 -10.83 8.18 9.10
N PRO A 34 -10.99 7.55 7.93
CA PRO A 34 -9.99 7.59 6.87
C PRO A 34 -10.05 8.92 6.12
N LEU A 35 -8.89 9.48 5.79
CA LEU A 35 -8.80 10.70 4.97
C LEU A 35 -9.24 10.45 3.51
N VAL A 36 -9.03 9.23 3.02
CA VAL A 36 -9.39 8.79 1.66
C VAL A 36 -9.64 7.29 1.64
N VAL A 37 -10.52 6.84 0.75
CA VAL A 37 -10.82 5.42 0.55
C VAL A 37 -10.58 5.07 -0.93
N ASP A 38 -9.54 4.28 -1.18
CA ASP A 38 -9.34 3.59 -2.47
C ASP A 38 -10.10 2.25 -2.42
N PRO A 39 -11.25 2.10 -3.08
CA PRO A 39 -12.09 0.91 -2.96
C PRO A 39 -11.47 -0.35 -3.59
N TYR A 40 -10.37 -0.22 -4.33
CA TYR A 40 -9.73 -1.33 -5.04
C TYR A 40 -8.40 -1.75 -4.43
N ALA A 41 -7.79 -0.91 -3.58
CA ALA A 41 -6.50 -1.20 -2.96
C ALA A 41 -6.49 -2.52 -2.19
N GLU A 42 -7.51 -2.77 -1.36
CA GLU A 42 -7.61 -4.02 -0.59
C GLU A 42 -7.78 -5.24 -1.51
N MET A 43 -8.70 -5.17 -2.47
CA MET A 43 -8.91 -6.24 -3.46
C MET A 43 -7.61 -6.57 -4.19
N PHE A 44 -6.89 -5.54 -4.64
CA PHE A 44 -5.63 -5.68 -5.36
C PHE A 44 -4.55 -6.35 -4.50
N SER A 45 -4.31 -5.87 -3.27
CA SER A 45 -3.33 -6.47 -2.36
C SER A 45 -3.68 -7.92 -2.00
N ARG A 46 -4.97 -8.22 -1.78
CA ARG A 46 -5.44 -9.58 -1.50
C ARG A 46 -5.30 -10.52 -2.69
N ALA A 47 -5.50 -10.03 -3.92
CA ALA A 47 -5.32 -10.84 -5.13
C ALA A 47 -3.86 -11.29 -5.33
N VAL A 48 -2.89 -10.50 -4.86
CA VAL A 48 -1.48 -10.93 -4.82
C VAL A 48 -1.22 -11.93 -3.68
N GLY A 49 -1.86 -11.74 -2.54
CA GLY A 49 -1.78 -12.66 -1.41
C GLY A 49 -0.47 -12.58 -0.64
N GLY A 50 -0.15 -13.64 0.13
CA GLY A 50 1.04 -13.70 0.95
C GLY A 50 1.07 -12.61 2.02
N ASP A 51 2.22 -11.95 2.19
CA ASP A 51 2.39 -10.91 3.19
C ASP A 51 1.45 -9.71 2.95
N TRP A 52 1.06 -9.43 1.71
CA TRP A 52 0.18 -8.29 1.39
C TRP A 52 -1.25 -8.49 1.91
N ALA A 53 -1.76 -9.73 1.86
CA ALA A 53 -3.01 -10.08 2.54
C ALA A 53 -2.81 -10.11 4.06
N GLY A 54 -1.72 -10.75 4.53
CA GLY A 54 -1.43 -10.89 5.95
C GLY A 54 -1.26 -9.55 6.70
N VAL A 55 -0.71 -8.53 6.05
CA VAL A 55 -0.62 -7.17 6.61
C VAL A 55 -2.00 -6.55 6.87
N LEU A 56 -2.95 -6.78 5.96
CA LEU A 56 -4.32 -6.29 6.07
C LEU A 56 -5.13 -7.08 7.09
N ASP A 57 -4.84 -8.35 7.26
CA ASP A 57 -5.50 -9.22 8.26
C ASP A 57 -4.90 -9.08 9.67
N GLY A 58 -3.73 -8.44 9.80
CA GLY A 58 -3.03 -8.28 11.07
C GLY A 58 -2.07 -9.42 11.42
N ASP A 59 -1.92 -10.40 10.53
CA ASP A 59 -1.02 -11.57 10.66
C ASP A 59 0.46 -11.25 10.43
N ARG A 60 0.78 -9.98 10.15
CA ARG A 60 2.13 -9.45 9.94
C ARG A 60 2.39 -8.20 10.78
N PRO A 61 2.38 -8.30 12.12
CA PRO A 61 2.55 -7.14 13.00
C PRO A 61 3.93 -6.47 12.87
N ASP A 62 4.95 -7.24 12.48
CA ASP A 62 6.33 -6.76 12.34
C ASP A 62 6.65 -6.19 10.95
N HIS A 63 5.69 -6.20 10.01
CA HIS A 63 5.90 -5.63 8.67
C HIS A 63 6.05 -4.11 8.76
N ASP A 64 6.91 -3.51 7.93
CA ASP A 64 7.23 -2.07 7.98
C ASP A 64 5.99 -1.16 8.00
N LEU A 65 4.97 -1.48 7.19
CA LEU A 65 3.67 -0.76 7.15
C LEU A 65 2.87 -0.79 8.46
N LYS A 66 3.20 -1.67 9.41
CA LYS A 66 2.53 -1.82 10.71
C LYS A 66 3.33 -1.22 11.87
N THR A 67 4.59 -0.84 11.64
CA THR A 67 5.44 -0.20 12.66
C THR A 67 4.98 1.23 12.98
N ALA A 68 5.22 1.68 14.21
CA ALA A 68 4.86 3.05 14.62
C ALA A 68 5.85 4.08 14.07
N GLU A 69 7.13 3.72 13.98
CA GLU A 69 8.25 4.58 13.62
C GLU A 69 8.26 4.91 12.12
N PHE A 70 7.73 4.02 11.28
CA PHE A 70 7.69 4.20 9.84
C PHE A 70 6.28 4.02 9.28
N GLY A 71 5.63 2.89 9.54
CA GLY A 71 4.38 2.48 8.91
C GLY A 71 3.25 3.48 9.10
N ALA A 72 3.04 3.94 10.35
CA ALA A 72 2.00 4.92 10.66
C ALA A 72 2.18 6.23 9.86
N HIS A 73 3.41 6.74 9.78
CA HIS A 73 3.72 7.94 9.00
C HIS A 73 3.59 7.71 7.50
N PHE A 74 4.02 6.55 7.01
CA PHE A 74 3.93 6.20 5.60
C PHE A 74 2.48 6.06 5.12
N VAL A 75 1.62 5.40 5.90
CA VAL A 75 0.18 5.29 5.62
C VAL A 75 -0.46 6.67 5.56
N ASN A 76 -0.19 7.54 6.55
CA ASN A 76 -0.70 8.92 6.56
C ASN A 76 -0.22 9.72 5.34
N PHE A 77 1.05 9.58 4.96
CA PHE A 77 1.59 10.24 3.78
C PHE A 77 0.89 9.77 2.50
N GLN A 78 0.69 8.45 2.35
CA GLN A 78 -0.01 7.89 1.21
C GLN A 78 -1.47 8.33 1.14
N ALA A 79 -2.14 8.50 2.29
CA ALA A 79 -3.48 9.07 2.37
C ALA A 79 -3.51 10.51 1.85
N ALA A 80 -2.64 11.38 2.37
CA ALA A 80 -2.54 12.78 1.96
C ALA A 80 -2.16 12.92 0.47
N ARG A 81 -1.20 12.11 0.01
CA ARG A 81 -0.79 12.05 -1.41
C ARG A 81 -1.96 11.69 -2.32
N THR A 82 -2.74 10.67 -1.94
CA THR A 82 -3.89 10.21 -2.72
C THR A 82 -4.96 11.29 -2.75
N ARG A 83 -5.35 11.83 -1.59
CA ARG A 83 -6.33 12.93 -1.49
C ARG A 83 -5.94 14.13 -2.35
N TYR A 84 -4.67 14.54 -2.33
CA TYR A 84 -4.17 15.65 -3.13
C TYR A 84 -4.31 15.40 -4.64
N PHE A 85 -3.91 14.22 -5.11
CA PHE A 85 -3.99 13.90 -6.55
C PHE A 85 -5.41 13.54 -7.01
N ASP A 86 -6.30 13.11 -6.13
CA ASP A 86 -7.72 12.92 -6.44
C ASP A 86 -8.45 14.27 -6.65
N ASP A 87 -7.99 15.34 -5.97
CA ASP A 87 -8.55 16.69 -6.07
C ASP A 87 -8.00 17.52 -7.26
N TYR A 88 -6.85 17.14 -7.81
CA TYR A 88 -6.14 17.89 -8.85
C TYR A 88 -6.73 17.67 -10.24
#